data_AF-A0A836X0H6-F1
#
_entry.id   AF-A0A836X0H6-F1
#
_cell.length_a   1.000
_cell.length_b   1.000
_cell.length_c   1.000
_cell.angle_alpha   90.00
_cell.angle_beta   90.00
_cell.angle_gamma   90.00
#
_symmetry.space_group_name_H-M   'P 1'
#
loop_
_entity.id
_entity.type
_entity.pdbx_description
1 polymer ?
#
loop_
_entity_poly.entity_id
_entity_poly.type
_entity_poly.pdbx_seq_one_letter_code
_entity_poly.pdbx_strand_id
1 'polypeptide(L)'
;MSEIVLIVHFITVLFFIAGFFVGLVWNQSMFRYIHAGCLGGITLLMMLKIPCPLTLLEESLRNQSYEGSFLATWLNRILYLEWFDPSHVLIANVLFMTLVLSSFWWHRIKS
;
A
#
# COMPACT_ATOMS: atom_id res chain seq x y z
N MET A 1 -12.22 -0.69 -17.07
CA MET A 1 -12.18 -1.62 -15.90
C MET A 1 -10.80 -1.63 -15.25
N SER A 2 -9.71 -1.73 -16.02
CA SER A 2 -8.33 -1.60 -15.53
C SER A 2 -8.06 -0.30 -14.77
N GLU A 3 -8.63 0.83 -15.21
CA GLU A 3 -8.50 2.12 -14.52
C GLU A 3 -9.10 2.11 -13.10
N ILE A 4 -10.23 1.43 -12.89
CA ILE A 4 -10.87 1.34 -11.57
C ILE A 4 -9.97 0.54 -10.63
N VAL A 5 -9.41 -0.57 -11.09
CA VAL A 5 -8.47 -1.38 -10.28
C VAL A 5 -7.23 -0.57 -9.93
N LEU A 6 -6.67 0.19 -10.88
CA LEU A 6 -5.53 1.08 -10.64
C LEU A 6 -5.85 2.17 -9.60
N ILE A 7 -7.02 2.79 -9.68
CA ILE A 7 -7.47 3.78 -8.70
C ILE A 7 -7.65 3.15 -7.32
N VAL A 8 -8.26 1.97 -7.24
CA VAL A 8 -8.41 1.22 -5.97
C VAL A 8 -7.05 0.83 -5.41
N HIS A 9 -6.10 0.43 -6.25
CA HIS A 9 -4.73 0.13 -5.85
C HIS A 9 -4.04 1.37 -5.27
N PHE A 10 -4.17 2.51 -5.95
CA PHE A 10 -3.65 3.78 -5.46
C PHE A 10 -4.27 4.22 -4.14
N ILE A 11 -5.60 4.12 -3.99
CA ILE A 11 -6.29 4.40 -2.72
C ILE A 11 -5.81 3.47 -1.61
N THR A 12 -5.52 2.21 -1.93
CA THR A 12 -4.98 1.25 -0.96
C THR A 12 -3.60 1.67 -0.48
N VAL A 13 -2.73 2.12 -1.37
CA VAL A 13 -1.42 2.69 -1.00
C VAL A 13 -1.58 3.96 -0.16
N LEU A 14 -2.51 4.84 -0.52
CA LEU A 14 -2.84 6.02 0.28
C LEU A 14 -3.37 5.65 1.67
N PHE A 15 -4.18 4.59 1.78
CA PHE A 15 -4.64 4.07 3.07
C PHE A 15 -3.46 3.61 3.93
N PHE A 16 -2.42 3.00 3.36
CA PHE A 16 -1.23 2.63 4.14
C PHE A 16 -0.44 3.86 4.62
N ILE A 17 -0.25 4.88 3.77
CA ILE A 17 0.50 6.08 4.15
C ILE A 17 -0.29 6.93 5.15
N ALA A 18 -1.53 7.28 4.82
CA ALA A 18 -2.38 8.16 5.63
C ALA A 18 -2.94 7.44 6.86
N GLY A 19 -3.21 6.15 6.76
CA GLY A 19 -3.78 5.35 7.85
C GLY A 19 -2.92 5.33 9.10
N PHE A 20 -1.59 5.47 8.97
CA PHE A 20 -0.73 5.61 10.13
C PHE A 20 -1.05 6.88 10.94
N PHE A 21 -1.13 8.03 10.28
CA PHE A 21 -1.46 9.30 10.92
C PHE A 21 -2.89 9.31 11.48
N VAL A 22 -3.85 8.79 10.72
CA VAL A 22 -5.24 8.64 11.18
C VAL A 22 -5.30 7.73 12.41
N GLY A 23 -4.54 6.65 12.42
CA GLY A 23 -4.46 5.73 13.56
C GLY A 23 -3.86 6.37 14.81
N LEU A 24 -2.93 7.31 14.66
CA LEU A 24 -2.37 8.09 15.78
C LEU A 24 -3.37 9.12 16.33
N VAL A 25 -4.08 9.84 15.46
CA VAL A 25 -5.01 10.91 15.88
C VAL A 25 -6.29 10.31 16.46
N TRP A 26 -6.88 9.33 15.77
CA TRP A 26 -8.14 8.71 16.15
C TRP A 26 -7.97 7.67 17.27
N ASN A 27 -6.78 7.06 17.37
CA ASN A 27 -6.36 6.06 18.36
C ASN A 27 -7.38 4.94 18.67
N GLN A 28 -8.21 4.57 17.68
CA GLN A 28 -9.12 3.43 17.82
C GLN A 28 -8.35 2.13 17.66
N SER A 29 -8.50 1.23 18.63
CA SER A 29 -7.83 -0.06 18.70
C SER A 29 -8.01 -0.88 17.42
N MET A 30 -9.27 -1.09 17.02
CA MET A 30 -9.63 -1.88 15.85
C MET A 30 -9.00 -1.35 14.57
N PHE A 31 -9.05 -0.03 14.36
CA PHE A 31 -8.47 0.59 13.17
C PHE A 31 -6.95 0.37 13.11
N ARG A 32 -6.25 0.57 14.24
CA ARG A 32 -4.79 0.37 14.30
C ARG A 32 -4.38 -1.08 14.06
N TYR A 33 -5.11 -2.04 14.63
CA TYR A 33 -4.85 -3.46 14.39
C TYR A 33 -5.11 -3.87 12.94
N ILE A 34 -6.22 -3.43 12.35
CA ILE A 34 -6.55 -3.72 10.94
C ILE A 34 -5.49 -3.09 10.02
N HIS A 35 -5.15 -1.82 10.25
CA HIS A 35 -4.13 -1.13 9.46
C HIS A 35 -2.77 -1.81 9.54
N ALA A 36 -2.29 -2.11 10.76
CA ALA A 36 -1.01 -2.78 10.96
C ALA A 36 -1.02 -4.22 10.41
N GLY A 37 -2.13 -4.94 10.55
CA GLY A 37 -2.29 -6.29 10.01
C GLY A 37 -2.26 -6.31 8.48
N CYS A 38 -2.99 -5.40 7.83
CA CYS A 38 -2.96 -5.27 6.37
C CYS A 38 -1.56 -4.87 5.87
N LEU A 39 -0.91 -3.88 6.50
CA LEU A 39 0.45 -3.47 6.13
C LEU A 39 1.45 -4.60 6.33
N GLY A 40 1.33 -5.36 7.43
CA GLY A 40 2.15 -6.54 7.69
C GLY A 40 1.96 -7.64 6.65
N GLY A 41 0.72 -7.91 6.24
CA GLY A 41 0.41 -8.86 5.17
C GLY A 41 1.04 -8.47 3.84
N ILE A 42 0.92 -7.20 3.44
CA ILE A 42 1.56 -6.69 2.21
C ILE A 42 3.08 -6.77 2.31
N THR A 43 3.66 -6.38 3.45
CA THR A 43 5.11 -6.49 3.70
C THR A 43 5.61 -7.91 3.54
N LEU A 44 4.85 -8.90 4.05
CA LEU A 44 5.18 -10.31 3.92
C LEU A 44 5.13 -10.78 2.46
N LEU A 45 4.09 -10.39 1.70
CA LEU A 45 4.00 -10.70 0.28
C LEU A 45 5.20 -10.15 -0.50
N MET A 46 5.58 -8.89 -0.25
CA MET A 46 6.75 -8.27 -0.88
C MET A 46 8.04 -9.01 -0.52
N MET A 47 8.22 -9.42 0.73
CA MET A 47 9.38 -10.22 1.18
C MET A 47 9.47 -11.57 0.48
N LEU A 48 8.32 -12.24 0.30
CA LEU A 48 8.22 -13.51 -0.41
C LEU A 48 8.31 -13.35 -1.94
N LYS A 49 8.49 -12.13 -2.45
CA LYS A 49 8.45 -11.78 -3.88
C LYS A 49 7.15 -12.24 -4.56
N ILE A 50 6.07 -12.31 -3.80
CA ILE A 50 4.73 -12.61 -4.30
C ILE A 50 4.08 -11.28 -4.69
N PRO A 51 3.61 -11.11 -5.94
CA PRO A 51 2.94 -9.88 -6.34
C PRO A 51 1.65 -9.67 -5.53
N CYS A 52 1.29 -8.41 -5.28
CA CYS A 52 0.05 -8.09 -4.62
C CYS A 52 -1.15 -8.65 -5.41
N PRO A 53 -2.21 -9.15 -4.75
CA PRO A 53 -3.39 -9.69 -5.43
C PRO A 53 -4.04 -8.64 -6.35
N LEU A 54 -3.95 -7.36 -6.00
CA LEU A 54 -4.40 -6.26 -6.85
C LEU A 54 -3.56 -6.09 -8.12
N THR A 55 -2.24 -6.26 -8.04
CA THR A 55 -1.35 -6.24 -9.21
C THR A 55 -1.68 -7.38 -10.16
N LEU A 56 -1.91 -8.59 -9.64
CA LEU A 56 -2.33 -9.74 -10.45
C LEU A 56 -3.68 -9.47 -11.14
N LEU A 57 -4.63 -8.87 -10.42
CA LEU A 57 -5.93 -8.50 -10.99
C LEU A 57 -5.77 -7.42 -12.07
N GLU A 58 -4.95 -6.41 -11.82
CA GLU A 58 -4.64 -5.33 -12.76
C GLU A 58 -4.02 -5.88 -14.05
N GLU A 59 -3.03 -6.78 -13.93
CA GLU A 59 -2.38 -7.43 -15.06
C GLU A 59 -3.35 -8.33 -15.85
N SER A 60 -4.23 -9.07 -15.17
CA SER A 60 -5.26 -9.89 -15.84
C SER A 60 -6.26 -9.04 -16.66
N LEU A 61 -6.46 -7.78 -16.25
CA LEU A 61 -7.32 -6.82 -16.94
C LEU A 61 -6.56 -5.98 -17.99
N ARG A 62 -5.23 -6.09 -18.05
CA ARG A 62 -4.32 -5.29 -18.90
C ARG A 62 -4.27 -5.74 -20.37
N ASN A 63 -5.25 -6.52 -20.83
CA ASN A 63 -5.45 -6.74 -22.28
C ASN A 63 -5.92 -5.46 -23.02
N GLN A 64 -6.16 -4.36 -22.29
CA GLN A 64 -6.38 -3.04 -22.86
C GLN A 64 -5.23 -2.11 -22.43
N SER A 65 -4.49 -1.59 -23.41
CA SER A 65 -3.48 -0.55 -23.19
C SER A 65 -4.14 0.66 -22.51
N TYR A 66 -3.43 1.32 -21.58
CA TYR A 66 -3.86 2.61 -21.02
C TYR A 66 -3.76 3.76 -22.03
N GLU A 67 -3.35 3.48 -23.29
CA GLU A 67 -3.24 4.45 -24.37
C GLU A 67 -4.53 5.24 -24.55
N GLY A 68 -4.46 6.53 -24.22
CA GLY A 68 -5.57 7.49 -24.24
C GLY A 68 -5.93 8.05 -22.86
N SER A 69 -5.64 7.33 -21.77
CA SER A 69 -5.90 7.82 -20.40
C SER A 69 -4.64 8.43 -19.78
N PHE A 70 -4.57 9.76 -19.82
CA PHE A 70 -3.47 10.53 -19.19
C PHE A 70 -3.38 10.21 -17.69
N LEU A 71 -4.50 10.22 -16.96
CA LEU A 71 -4.52 9.98 -15.52
C LEU A 71 -4.03 8.56 -15.17
N ALA A 72 -4.53 7.53 -15.87
CA ALA A 72 -4.14 6.15 -15.59
C ALA A 72 -2.65 5.90 -15.88
N THR A 73 -2.11 6.51 -16.94
CA THR A 73 -0.68 6.43 -17.26
C THR A 73 0.19 6.97 -16.13
N TRP A 74 -0.15 8.15 -15.59
CA TRP A 74 0.59 8.74 -14.48
C TRP A 74 0.41 7.97 -13.16
N LEU A 75 -0.81 7.49 -12.87
CA LEU A 75 -1.06 6.66 -11.68
C LEU A 75 -0.24 5.37 -11.70
N ASN A 76 -0.20 4.67 -12.84
CA ASN A 76 0.59 3.46 -13.02
C ASN A 76 2.07 3.73 -12.72
N ARG A 77 2.60 4.80 -13.30
CA ARG A 77 3.99 5.19 -13.13
C ARG A 77 4.37 5.51 -11.67
N ILE A 78 3.46 6.17 -10.96
CA ILE A 78 3.61 6.47 -9.52
C ILE A 78 3.51 5.19 -8.69
N LEU A 79 2.53 4.33 -8.97
CA LEU A 79 2.28 3.10 -8.21
C LEU A 79 3.44 2.11 -8.29
N TYR A 80 3.98 1.90 -9.48
CA TYR A 80 5.12 1.01 -9.67
C TYR A 80 6.46 1.67 -9.39
N LEU A 81 6.46 2.97 -9.03
CA LEU A 81 7.66 3.76 -8.75
C LEU A 81 8.75 3.49 -9.79
N GLU A 82 8.43 3.63 -11.08
CA GLU A 82 9.32 3.21 -12.19
C GLU A 82 10.75 3.80 -12.12
N TRP A 83 10.92 4.88 -11.39
CA TRP A 83 12.20 5.56 -11.17
C TRP A 83 13.04 4.98 -10.02
N PHE A 84 12.50 4.06 -9.22
CA PHE A 84 13.14 3.46 -8.06
C PHE A 84 13.36 1.97 -8.27
N ASP A 85 14.46 1.46 -7.72
CA ASP A 85 14.70 0.01 -7.71
C ASP A 85 13.76 -0.68 -6.71
N PRO A 86 13.18 -1.85 -7.05
CA PRO A 86 12.22 -2.57 -6.20
C PRO A 86 12.74 -2.87 -4.79
N SER A 87 14.05 -3.04 -4.62
CA SER A 87 14.67 -3.31 -3.32
C SER A 87 14.53 -2.10 -2.39
N HIS A 88 14.61 -0.87 -2.93
CA HIS A 88 14.45 0.35 -2.15
C HIS A 88 13.01 0.50 -1.66
N VAL A 89 12.04 0.12 -2.50
CA VAL A 89 10.61 0.12 -2.13
C VAL A 89 10.36 -0.88 -1.00
N LEU A 90 10.94 -2.08 -1.09
CA LEU A 90 10.86 -3.07 -0.02
C LEU A 90 11.46 -2.55 1.29
N ILE A 91 12.67 -1.98 1.24
CA ILE A 91 13.33 -1.41 2.42
C ILE A 91 12.47 -0.31 3.05
N ALA A 92 11.96 0.62 2.24
CA ALA A 92 11.09 1.70 2.72
C ALA A 92 9.81 1.14 3.37
N ASN A 93 9.19 0.13 2.75
CA ASN A 93 8.00 -0.51 3.29
C ASN A 93 8.28 -1.22 4.63
N VAL A 94 9.42 -1.91 4.77
CA VAL A 94 9.83 -2.56 6.03
C VAL A 94 10.10 -1.53 7.13
N LEU A 95 10.80 -0.45 6.80
CA LEU A 95 11.04 0.65 7.73
C LEU A 95 9.72 1.26 8.20
N PHE A 96 8.78 1.48 7.28
CA PHE A 96 7.46 2.00 7.60
C PHE A 96 6.66 1.02 8.47
N MET A 97 6.65 -0.28 8.14
CA MET A 97 6.02 -1.31 8.98
C MET A 97 6.61 -1.34 10.40
N THR A 98 7.93 -1.23 10.52
CA THR A 98 8.63 -1.16 11.82
C THR A 98 8.20 0.09 12.60
N LEU A 99 8.07 1.24 11.93
CA LEU A 99 7.55 2.47 12.52
C LEU A 99 6.11 2.28 13.03
N VAL A 100 5.23 1.67 12.22
CA VAL A 100 3.84 1.38 12.61
C VAL A 100 3.79 0.46 13.83
N LEU A 101 4.59 -0.61 13.88
CA LEU A 101 4.65 -1.51 15.03
C LEU A 101 5.19 -0.82 16.29
N SER A 102 6.23 0.00 16.15
CA SER A 102 6.78 0.77 17.26
C SER A 102 5.72 1.66 17.90
N SER A 103 4.77 2.17 17.11
CA SER A 103 3.67 3.04 17.56
C SER A 103 2.81 2.44 18.65
N PHE A 104 2.67 1.13 18.72
CA PHE A 104 1.92 0.46 19.78
C PHE A 104 2.59 0.60 21.15
N TRP A 105 3.91 0.81 21.18
CA TRP A 105 4.68 0.93 22.41
C TRP A 105 4.61 2.36 22.97
N TRP A 106 4.86 3.37 22.14
CA TRP A 106 4.88 4.77 22.57
C TRP A 106 3.49 5.42 22.63
N HIS A 107 2.58 5.03 21.75
CA HIS A 107 1.20 5.49 21.78
C HIS A 107 0.29 4.32 22.15
N ARG A 108 0.18 4.03 23.46
CA ARG A 108 -0.62 2.89 23.93
C ARG A 108 -2.09 3.06 23.52
N ILE A 109 -2.67 1.97 23.05
CA ILE A 109 -4.09 1.88 22.72
C ILE A 109 -4.88 2.03 24.01
N LYS A 110 -5.83 2.97 24.04
CA LYS A 110 -6.78 3.08 25.15
C LYS A 110 -7.79 1.94 25.00
N SER A 111 -7.76 1.00 25.95
CA SER A 111 -8.73 -0.10 26.03
C SER A 111 -10.10 0.40 26.48
#